data_AF-A0A8T7D8A7-F1
#
_entry.id   AF-A0A8T7D8A7-F1
#
_cell.length_a   1.000
_cell.length_b   1.000
_cell.length_c   1.000
_cell.angle_alpha   90.00
_cell.angle_beta   90.00
_cell.angle_gamma   90.00
#
_symmetry.space_group_name_H-M   'P 1'
#
loop_
_entity.id
_entity.type
_entity.pdbx_description
1 polymer ?
#
loop_
_entity_poly.entity_id
_entity_poly.type
_entity_poly.pdbx_seq_one_letter_code
_entity_poly.pdbx_strand_id
1 'polypeptide(L)'
;MRKILMRITITFVVLAFSGTAALAAGSNSRSTRDTRPGVAQYNSGVKYMKKGKYEKAQAKFEAALAKNPNMADAHNNLGYSLRKQGPENYQEALRQYDRAIELNPKLAEAYMYRGVLHMLMGNEDKALEDHRTLTRLDRKLADALQAAIASGEEPDGLEGLAKKW
;
A
#
# COMPACT_ATOMS: atom_id res chain seq x y z
N MET A 1 4.15 49.25 62.86
CA MET A 1 4.16 50.50 62.06
C MET A 1 5.54 51.14 62.12
N ARG A 2 6.33 51.09 61.04
CA ARG A 2 7.44 52.02 60.73
C ARG A 2 7.82 51.78 59.27
N LYS A 3 7.47 52.75 58.42
CA LYS A 3 7.77 52.79 56.99
C LYS A 3 9.20 53.28 56.82
N ILE A 4 10.06 52.53 56.14
CA ILE A 4 11.34 53.04 55.63
C ILE A 4 11.32 52.79 54.12
N LEU A 5 11.07 53.86 53.40
CA LEU A 5 10.98 53.95 51.96
C LEU A 5 12.38 54.28 51.44
N MET A 6 13.13 53.26 51.00
CA MET A 6 14.45 53.45 50.39
C MET A 6 14.31 53.30 48.87
N ARG A 7 14.23 54.44 48.18
CA ARG A 7 14.24 54.53 46.72
C ARG A 7 15.66 54.27 46.23
N ILE A 8 15.93 53.08 45.71
CA ILE A 8 17.17 52.75 45.01
C ILE A 8 16.90 52.92 43.51
N THR A 9 17.49 53.96 42.93
CA THR A 9 17.51 54.26 41.50
C THR A 9 18.24 53.17 40.73
N ILE A 10 17.54 52.51 39.81
CA ILE A 10 18.08 51.48 38.90
C ILE A 10 18.61 52.21 37.65
N THR A 11 19.92 52.30 37.51
CA THR A 11 20.57 52.83 36.30
C THR A 11 20.64 51.71 35.26
N PHE A 12 19.86 51.81 34.19
CA PHE A 12 19.93 50.94 33.02
C PHE A 12 21.14 51.31 32.16
N VAL A 13 22.16 50.45 32.12
CA VAL A 13 23.22 50.51 31.10
C VAL A 13 22.83 49.52 30.01
N VAL A 14 22.37 50.04 28.87
CA VAL A 14 22.11 49.25 27.66
C VAL A 14 23.41 49.09 26.91
N LEU A 15 24.09 47.97 27.11
CA LEU A 15 25.24 47.56 26.31
C LEU A 15 24.76 46.69 25.15
N ALA A 16 24.70 47.29 23.97
CA ALA A 16 24.44 46.60 22.71
C ALA A 16 25.63 45.70 22.37
N PHE A 17 25.44 44.38 22.49
CA PHE A 17 26.36 43.41 21.90
C PHE A 17 25.72 42.85 20.63
N SER A 18 26.18 43.36 19.49
CA SER A 18 25.89 42.84 18.16
C SER A 18 26.61 41.49 17.99
N GLY A 19 25.95 40.42 18.43
CA GLY A 19 26.36 39.05 18.17
C GLY A 19 25.57 38.49 16.99
N THR A 20 26.20 38.46 15.82
CA THR A 20 25.71 37.88 14.56
C THR A 20 25.11 36.49 14.74
N ALA A 21 23.85 36.34 14.38
CA ALA A 21 23.20 35.05 14.17
C ALA A 21 23.80 34.36 12.93
N ALA A 22 24.71 33.41 13.15
CA ALA A 22 25.09 32.46 12.12
C ALA A 22 23.99 31.40 11.99
N LEU A 23 22.98 31.70 11.15
CA LEU A 23 22.13 30.68 10.53
C LEU A 23 23.02 29.78 9.66
N ALA A 24 23.62 28.77 10.26
CA ALA A 24 24.04 27.59 9.51
C ALA A 24 22.75 26.87 9.11
N ALA A 25 22.17 27.29 7.99
CA ALA A 25 21.21 26.49 7.25
C ALA A 25 21.93 25.18 6.87
N GLY A 26 21.80 24.19 7.75
CA GLY A 26 22.12 22.80 7.44
C GLY A 26 21.13 22.31 6.40
N SER A 27 21.35 22.71 5.15
CA SER A 27 20.82 22.03 3.99
C SER A 27 21.57 20.71 3.87
N ASN A 28 21.11 19.64 4.53
CA ASN A 28 21.40 18.31 4.01
C ASN A 28 20.39 17.24 4.42
N SER A 29 19.77 16.68 3.38
CA SER A 29 19.12 15.38 3.28
C SER A 29 17.94 15.03 4.20
N ARG A 30 16.88 15.87 4.19
CA ARG A 30 15.55 15.25 4.09
C ARG A 30 15.46 14.63 2.70
N SER A 31 15.94 13.39 2.58
CA SER A 31 15.50 12.46 1.55
C SER A 31 14.01 12.73 1.36
N THR A 32 13.60 13.02 0.13
CA THR A 32 12.21 13.22 -0.28
C THR A 32 11.45 11.95 0.05
N ARG A 33 11.12 11.80 1.33
CA ARG A 33 10.40 10.69 1.92
C ARG A 33 9.07 10.75 1.21
N ASP A 34 8.84 9.82 0.30
CA ASP A 34 7.65 9.75 -0.55
C ASP A 34 6.43 10.18 0.28
N THR A 35 5.98 11.42 0.07
CA THR A 35 5.07 12.13 0.97
C THR A 35 3.63 11.66 0.82
N ARG A 36 3.40 10.72 -0.11
CA ARG A 36 2.10 10.13 -0.38
C ARG A 36 1.68 9.24 0.79
N PRO A 37 0.52 9.50 1.42
CA PRO A 37 0.01 8.69 2.52
C PRO A 37 -0.04 7.20 2.15
N GLY A 38 0.43 6.34 3.06
CA GLY A 38 0.37 4.88 2.90
C GLY A 38 1.48 4.25 2.06
N VAL A 39 2.13 4.99 1.15
CA VAL A 39 3.10 4.42 0.18
C VAL A 39 4.29 3.72 0.84
N ALA A 40 4.84 4.28 1.92
CA ALA A 40 5.93 3.63 2.65
C ALA A 40 5.54 2.26 3.23
N GLN A 41 4.29 2.13 3.73
CA GLN A 41 3.80 0.84 4.25
C GLN A 41 3.48 -0.10 3.10
N TYR A 42 2.89 0.39 2.01
CA TYR A 42 2.67 -0.40 0.79
C TYR A 42 3.96 -1.03 0.27
N ASN A 43 5.03 -0.23 0.09
CA ASN A 43 6.34 -0.71 -0.36
C ASN A 43 6.95 -1.74 0.62
N SER A 44 6.75 -1.55 1.93
CA SER A 44 7.14 -2.54 2.92
C SER A 44 6.33 -3.84 2.81
N GLY A 45 5.04 -3.76 2.50
CA GLY A 45 4.17 -4.91 2.28
C GLY A 45 4.61 -5.72 1.08
N VAL A 46 4.87 -5.05 -0.05
CA VAL A 46 5.44 -5.66 -1.26
C VAL A 46 6.74 -6.42 -0.94
N LYS A 47 7.63 -5.84 -0.12
CA LYS A 47 8.89 -6.50 0.27
C LYS A 47 8.65 -7.78 1.09
N TYR A 48 7.64 -7.83 1.95
CA TYR A 48 7.30 -9.04 2.69
C TYR A 48 6.62 -10.08 1.81
N MET A 49 5.73 -9.63 0.91
CA MET A 49 5.04 -10.48 -0.06
C MET A 49 6.05 -11.19 -0.99
N LYS A 50 7.04 -10.46 -1.53
CA LYS A 50 8.14 -11.03 -2.33
C LYS A 50 9.01 -12.05 -1.57
N LYS A 51 8.91 -12.09 -0.24
CA LYS A 51 9.61 -13.07 0.63
C LYS A 51 8.69 -14.20 1.09
N GLY A 52 7.47 -14.29 0.56
CA GLY A 52 6.44 -15.25 0.99
C GLY A 52 5.94 -15.03 2.42
N LYS A 53 6.18 -13.86 3.02
CA LYS A 53 5.76 -13.56 4.40
C LYS A 53 4.40 -12.87 4.38
N TYR A 54 3.36 -13.62 4.05
CA TYR A 54 2.05 -13.09 3.71
C TYR A 54 1.32 -12.41 4.87
N GLU A 55 1.44 -12.92 6.10
CA GLU A 55 0.84 -12.30 7.30
C GLU A 55 1.48 -10.92 7.57
N LYS A 56 2.80 -10.82 7.37
CA LYS A 56 3.52 -9.54 7.50
C LYS A 56 3.18 -8.59 6.37
N ALA A 57 2.95 -9.11 5.15
CA ALA A 57 2.53 -8.32 4.01
C ALA A 57 1.13 -7.74 4.25
N GLN A 58 0.18 -8.57 4.71
CA GLN A 58 -1.17 -8.17 5.11
C GLN A 58 -1.13 -6.98 6.07
N ALA A 59 -0.43 -7.11 7.21
CA ALA A 59 -0.38 -6.04 8.21
C ALA A 59 0.18 -4.72 7.64
N LYS A 60 1.07 -4.80 6.66
CA LYS A 60 1.63 -3.62 5.98
C LYS A 60 0.66 -3.01 4.96
N PHE A 61 -0.09 -3.82 4.23
CA PHE A 61 -1.10 -3.32 3.31
C PHE A 61 -2.29 -2.72 4.06
N GLU A 62 -2.75 -3.33 5.15
CA GLU A 62 -3.76 -2.74 6.04
C GLU A 62 -3.31 -1.40 6.61
N ALA A 63 -2.05 -1.30 7.07
CA ALA A 63 -1.48 -0.03 7.53
C ALA A 63 -1.33 1.02 6.42
N ALA A 64 -1.18 0.60 5.16
CA ALA A 64 -1.21 1.50 4.01
C ALA A 64 -2.62 2.02 3.75
N LEU A 65 -3.61 1.12 3.75
CA LEU A 65 -5.03 1.40 3.51
C LEU A 65 -5.65 2.26 4.62
N ALA A 66 -5.21 2.08 5.87
CA ALA A 66 -5.60 2.96 6.98
C ALA A 66 -5.18 4.42 6.75
N LYS A 67 -4.12 4.67 5.95
CA LYS A 67 -3.66 6.01 5.59
C LYS A 67 -4.22 6.50 4.26
N ASN A 68 -4.47 5.58 3.33
CA ASN A 68 -5.05 5.87 2.03
C ASN A 68 -5.94 4.69 1.59
N PRO A 69 -7.26 4.75 1.86
CA PRO A 69 -8.19 3.67 1.57
C PRO A 69 -8.54 3.54 0.08
N ASN A 70 -7.99 4.40 -0.79
CA ASN A 70 -8.25 4.38 -2.23
C ASN A 70 -7.05 3.85 -3.04
N MET A 71 -6.13 3.13 -2.40
CA MET A 71 -4.99 2.49 -3.10
C MET A 71 -5.43 1.15 -3.70
N ALA A 72 -5.84 1.15 -4.97
CA ALA A 72 -6.24 -0.05 -5.70
C ALA A 72 -5.17 -1.16 -5.63
N ASP A 73 -3.89 -0.81 -5.82
CA ASP A 73 -2.79 -1.78 -5.74
C ASP A 73 -2.62 -2.38 -4.35
N ALA A 74 -2.88 -1.60 -3.29
CA ALA A 74 -2.79 -2.11 -1.91
C ALA A 74 -3.93 -3.08 -1.59
N HIS A 75 -5.14 -2.80 -2.07
CA HIS A 75 -6.27 -3.72 -1.99
C HIS A 75 -5.99 -5.02 -2.76
N ASN A 76 -5.49 -4.93 -3.99
CA ASN A 76 -5.10 -6.10 -4.79
C ASN A 76 -4.08 -6.98 -4.05
N ASN A 77 -3.05 -6.37 -3.44
CA ASN A 77 -1.97 -7.12 -2.82
C ASN A 77 -2.32 -7.67 -1.45
N LEU A 78 -3.23 -6.98 -0.75
CA LEU A 78 -3.88 -7.51 0.43
C LEU A 78 -4.69 -8.75 0.07
N GLY A 79 -5.50 -8.71 -0.98
CA GLY A 79 -6.24 -9.87 -1.49
C GLY A 79 -5.32 -11.04 -1.85
N TYR A 80 -4.20 -10.77 -2.52
CA TYR A 80 -3.20 -11.79 -2.84
C TYR A 80 -2.59 -12.41 -1.57
N SER A 81 -2.20 -11.57 -0.62
CA SER A 81 -1.60 -12.02 0.65
C SER A 81 -2.57 -12.85 1.48
N LEU A 82 -3.85 -12.49 1.50
CA LEU A 82 -4.91 -13.24 2.18
C LEU A 82 -5.15 -14.60 1.51
N ARG A 83 -5.29 -14.63 0.18
CA ARG A 83 -5.46 -15.88 -0.57
C ARG A 83 -4.32 -16.87 -0.31
N LYS A 84 -3.08 -16.38 -0.23
CA LYS A 84 -1.90 -17.23 0.03
C LYS A 84 -1.82 -17.76 1.46
N GLN A 85 -2.58 -17.20 2.41
CA GLN A 85 -2.65 -17.73 3.78
C GLN A 85 -3.57 -18.94 3.90
N GLY A 86 -4.65 -19.01 3.10
CA GLY A 86 -5.49 -20.21 3.04
C GLY A 86 -6.96 -19.95 2.71
N PRO A 87 -7.75 -21.03 2.56
CA PRO A 87 -9.18 -20.99 2.21
C PRO A 87 -10.04 -20.18 3.18
N GLU A 88 -9.68 -20.14 4.45
CA GLU A 88 -10.36 -19.37 5.49
C GLU A 88 -10.38 -17.86 5.19
N ASN A 89 -9.42 -17.38 4.39
CA ASN A 89 -9.28 -15.99 4.00
C ASN A 89 -9.85 -15.66 2.62
N TYR A 90 -10.39 -16.64 1.88
CA TYR A 90 -10.84 -16.44 0.50
C TYR A 90 -11.96 -15.41 0.36
N GLN A 91 -12.91 -15.39 1.30
CA GLN A 91 -14.00 -14.42 1.27
C GLN A 91 -13.51 -12.97 1.49
N GLU A 92 -12.51 -12.78 2.35
CA GLU A 92 -11.89 -11.46 2.53
C GLU A 92 -11.05 -11.10 1.31
N ALA A 93 -10.28 -12.04 0.76
CA ALA A 93 -9.51 -11.80 -0.46
C ALA A 93 -10.40 -11.34 -1.64
N LEU A 94 -11.57 -11.96 -1.82
CA LEU A 94 -12.56 -11.54 -2.82
C LEU A 94 -12.97 -10.08 -2.62
N ARG A 95 -13.36 -9.68 -1.40
CA ARG A 95 -13.73 -8.30 -1.09
C ARG A 95 -12.62 -7.31 -1.44
N GLN A 96 -11.38 -7.68 -1.18
CA GLN A 96 -10.22 -6.84 -1.48
C GLN A 96 -9.97 -6.70 -2.98
N TYR A 97 -10.13 -7.77 -3.77
CA TYR A 97 -10.05 -7.67 -5.23
C TYR A 97 -11.20 -6.86 -5.81
N ASP A 98 -12.43 -7.07 -5.33
CA ASP A 98 -13.59 -6.29 -5.76
C ASP A 98 -13.36 -4.80 -5.49
N ARG A 99 -12.83 -4.45 -4.31
CA ARG A 99 -12.48 -3.07 -3.99
C ARG A 99 -11.38 -2.50 -4.88
N ALA A 100 -10.38 -3.31 -5.23
CA ALA A 100 -9.33 -2.90 -6.17
C ALA A 100 -9.91 -2.59 -7.57
N ILE A 101 -10.83 -3.42 -8.04
CA ILE A 101 -11.53 -3.27 -9.33
C ILE A 101 -12.45 -2.04 -9.31
N GLU A 102 -13.19 -1.80 -8.23
CA GLU A 102 -14.01 -0.60 -8.06
C GLU A 102 -13.17 0.69 -8.15
N LEU A 103 -11.99 0.69 -7.52
CA LEU A 103 -11.08 1.84 -7.52
C LEU A 103 -10.35 2.01 -8.85
N ASN A 104 -9.99 0.91 -9.50
CA ASN A 104 -9.34 0.90 -10.82
C ASN A 104 -9.88 -0.23 -11.70
N PRO A 105 -10.93 0.04 -12.50
CA PRO A 105 -11.52 -0.96 -13.38
C PRO A 105 -10.60 -1.47 -14.50
N LYS A 106 -9.43 -0.86 -14.69
CA LYS A 106 -8.41 -1.27 -15.68
C LYS A 106 -7.25 -2.04 -15.06
N LEU A 107 -7.29 -2.33 -13.75
CA LEU A 107 -6.27 -3.12 -13.06
C LEU A 107 -6.42 -4.61 -13.43
N ALA A 108 -5.78 -5.01 -14.53
CA ALA A 108 -5.91 -6.36 -15.08
C ALA A 108 -5.50 -7.44 -14.06
N GLU A 109 -4.46 -7.19 -13.25
CA GLU A 109 -4.02 -8.09 -12.21
C GLU A 109 -5.14 -8.45 -11.21
N ALA A 110 -6.00 -7.49 -10.87
CA ALA A 110 -7.09 -7.74 -9.92
C ALA A 110 -8.15 -8.71 -10.49
N TYR A 111 -8.50 -8.58 -11.77
CA TYR A 111 -9.39 -9.55 -12.44
C TYR A 111 -8.75 -10.92 -12.54
N MET A 112 -7.45 -10.99 -12.83
CA MET A 112 -6.75 -12.26 -12.92
C MET A 112 -6.72 -12.98 -11.57
N TYR A 113 -6.32 -12.28 -10.50
CA TYR A 113 -6.27 -12.88 -9.17
C TYR A 113 -7.65 -13.22 -8.61
N ARG A 114 -8.68 -12.40 -8.91
CA ARG A 114 -10.08 -12.71 -8.58
C ARG A 114 -10.58 -13.92 -9.34
N GLY A 115 -10.29 -14.04 -10.63
CA GLY A 115 -10.67 -15.18 -11.46
C GLY A 115 -10.04 -16.49 -10.96
N VAL A 116 -8.75 -16.48 -10.64
CA VAL A 116 -8.07 -17.63 -10.01
C VAL A 116 -8.71 -17.98 -8.68
N LEU A 117 -9.06 -16.98 -7.86
CA LEU A 117 -9.74 -17.23 -6.58
C LEU A 117 -11.14 -17.83 -6.78
N HIS A 118 -11.90 -17.36 -7.76
CA HIS A 118 -13.20 -17.95 -8.11
C HIS A 118 -13.07 -19.40 -8.54
N MET A 119 -12.07 -19.74 -9.37
CA MET A 119 -11.74 -21.12 -9.74
C MET A 119 -11.41 -21.97 -8.51
N LEU A 120 -10.53 -21.50 -7.61
CA LEU A 120 -10.18 -22.22 -6.37
C LEU A 120 -11.40 -22.45 -5.45
N MET A 121 -12.41 -21.59 -5.55
CA MET A 121 -13.68 -21.71 -4.83
C MET A 121 -14.75 -22.52 -5.58
N GLY A 122 -14.43 -23.10 -6.74
CA GLY A 122 -15.36 -23.86 -7.58
C GLY A 122 -16.37 -23.01 -8.37
N ASN A 123 -16.16 -21.69 -8.47
CA ASN A 123 -17.04 -20.76 -9.17
C ASN A 123 -16.52 -20.46 -10.59
N GLU A 124 -16.42 -21.47 -11.44
CA GLU A 124 -15.85 -21.33 -12.80
C GLU A 124 -16.59 -20.30 -13.66
N ASP A 125 -17.91 -20.18 -13.54
CA ASP A 125 -18.70 -19.18 -14.27
C ASP A 125 -18.21 -17.75 -14.02
N LYS A 126 -17.85 -17.43 -12.77
CA LYS A 126 -17.32 -16.12 -12.38
C LYS A 126 -15.88 -15.93 -12.87
N ALA A 127 -15.08 -17.00 -12.85
CA ALA A 127 -13.73 -16.97 -13.41
C ALA A 127 -13.76 -16.68 -14.93
N LEU A 128 -14.74 -17.23 -15.65
CA LEU A 128 -14.94 -16.96 -17.09
C LEU A 128 -15.41 -15.53 -17.37
N GLU A 129 -16.15 -14.91 -16.46
CA GLU A 129 -16.50 -13.49 -16.54
C GLU A 129 -15.26 -12.60 -16.42
N ASP A 130 -14.38 -12.89 -15.47
CA ASP A 130 -13.09 -12.21 -15.31
C ASP A 130 -12.19 -12.42 -16.52
N HIS A 131 -12.14 -13.63 -17.07
CA HIS A 131 -11.42 -13.94 -18.31
C HIS A 131 -11.90 -13.08 -19.50
N ARG A 132 -13.21 -12.97 -19.71
CA ARG A 132 -13.78 -12.14 -20.79
C ARG A 132 -13.40 -10.67 -20.63
N THR A 133 -13.33 -10.19 -19.39
CA THR A 133 -12.90 -8.81 -19.10
C THR A 133 -11.40 -8.66 -19.39
N LEU A 134 -10.58 -9.60 -18.96
CA LEU A 134 -9.14 -9.63 -19.24
C LEU A 134 -8.83 -9.66 -20.73
N THR A 135 -9.58 -10.37 -21.57
CA THR A 135 -9.37 -10.38 -23.03
C THR A 135 -9.34 -8.96 -23.61
N ARG A 136 -10.08 -8.02 -22.99
CA ARG A 136 -10.14 -6.60 -23.41
C ARG A 136 -9.04 -5.74 -22.77
N LEU A 137 -8.52 -6.13 -21.60
CA LEU A 137 -7.53 -5.36 -20.84
C LEU A 137 -6.10 -5.82 -21.13
N ASP A 138 -5.84 -7.10 -21.00
CA ASP A 138 -4.55 -7.74 -21.21
C ASP A 138 -4.75 -9.19 -21.65
N ARG A 139 -4.55 -9.44 -22.95
CA ARG A 139 -4.69 -10.76 -23.56
C ARG A 139 -3.74 -11.79 -22.94
N LYS A 140 -2.53 -11.41 -22.53
CA LYS A 140 -1.57 -12.36 -21.96
C LYS A 140 -2.05 -12.87 -20.60
N LEU A 141 -2.62 -11.98 -19.78
CA LEU A 141 -3.24 -12.37 -18.51
C LEU A 141 -4.53 -13.18 -18.72
N ALA A 142 -5.30 -12.87 -19.77
CA ALA A 142 -6.46 -13.67 -20.15
C ALA A 142 -6.05 -15.11 -20.49
N ASP A 143 -5.05 -15.30 -21.33
CA ASP A 143 -4.55 -16.63 -21.71
C ASP A 143 -4.04 -17.41 -20.49
N ALA A 144 -3.36 -16.73 -19.56
CA ALA A 144 -2.91 -17.33 -18.30
C ALA A 144 -4.08 -17.76 -17.40
N LEU A 145 -5.13 -16.95 -17.28
CA LEU A 145 -6.32 -17.30 -16.52
C LEU A 145 -7.09 -18.46 -17.19
N GLN A 146 -7.18 -18.46 -18.52
CA GLN A 146 -7.81 -19.56 -19.26
C GLN A 146 -7.08 -20.89 -19.05
N ALA A 147 -5.75 -20.86 -19.03
CA ALA A 147 -4.94 -22.03 -18.70
C ALA A 147 -5.19 -22.52 -17.27
N ALA A 148 -5.27 -21.60 -16.31
CA ALA A 148 -5.60 -21.92 -14.92
C ALA A 148 -6.96 -22.60 -14.79
N ILE A 149 -8.00 -22.02 -15.40
CA ILE A 149 -9.36 -22.58 -15.39
C ILE A 149 -9.36 -24.01 -15.98
N ALA A 150 -8.59 -24.24 -17.06
CA ALA A 150 -8.52 -25.55 -17.69
C ALA A 150 -7.73 -26.60 -16.88
N SER A 151 -6.68 -26.20 -16.17
CA SER A 151 -5.88 -27.12 -15.35
C SER A 151 -6.46 -27.33 -13.95
N GLY A 152 -7.26 -26.38 -13.45
CA GLY A 152 -7.65 -26.31 -12.03
C GLY A 152 -6.49 -25.91 -11.11
N GLU A 153 -5.35 -25.53 -11.68
CA GLU A 153 -4.13 -25.18 -10.95
C GLU A 153 -3.86 -23.67 -11.04
N GLU A 154 -3.20 -23.13 -10.02
CA GLU A 154 -2.73 -21.75 -10.08
C GLU A 154 -1.65 -21.64 -11.18
N PRO A 155 -1.73 -20.65 -12.08
CA PRO A 155 -0.78 -20.58 -13.18
C PRO A 155 0.62 -20.24 -12.66
N ASP A 156 1.61 -21.03 -13.06
CA ASP A 156 3.00 -20.83 -12.69
C ASP A 156 3.52 -19.47 -13.20
N GLY A 157 4.22 -18.73 -12.35
CA GLY A 157 4.91 -17.50 -12.75
C GLY A 157 4.04 -16.25 -12.88
N LEU A 158 2.83 -16.22 -12.29
CA LEU A 158 2.00 -15.00 -12.21
C LEU A 158 2.78 -13.78 -11.69
N GLU A 159 3.70 -14.00 -10.76
CA GLU A 159 4.55 -12.97 -10.15
C GLU A 159 5.48 -12.27 -11.16
N GLY A 160 5.79 -12.93 -12.29
CA GLY A 160 6.57 -12.36 -13.39
C GLY A 160 5.72 -11.71 -14.49
N LEU A 161 4.41 -11.99 -14.51
CA LEU A 161 3.46 -11.45 -15.49
C LEU A 161 2.82 -10.14 -15.03
N ALA A 162 2.53 -10.02 -13.73
CA ALA A 162 2.14 -8.76 -13.12
C ALA A 162 3.33 -7.79 -13.22
N LYS A 163 3.14 -6.65 -13.89
CA LYS A 163 4.23 -5.68 -14.09
C LYS A 163 4.74 -5.23 -12.72
N LYS A 164 6.03 -5.50 -12.47
CA LYS A 164 6.91 -4.99 -11.41
C LYS A 164 6.20 -4.12 -10.35
N TRP A 165 5.96 -4.71 -9.19
CA TRP A 165 5.77 -4.00 -7.91
C TRP A 165 6.90 -3.01 -7.62
#